data_AF-A0A8C8HHD8-F1
#
_entry.id   AF-A0A8C8HHD8-F1
#
_cell.length_a   1.000
_cell.length_b   1.000
_cell.length_c   1.000
_cell.angle_alpha   90.00
_cell.angle_beta   90.00
_cell.angle_gamma   90.00
#
_symmetry.space_group_name_H-M   'P 1'
#
loop_
_entity.id
_entity.type
_entity.pdbx_description
1 polymer ?
#
loop_
_entity_poly.entity_id
_entity_poly.type
_entity_poly.pdbx_seq_one_letter_code
_entity_poly.pdbx_strand_id
1 'polypeptide(L)'
;GSEISASAEERLERVSSGLVTMGGVTGPVFLWLQVVLGVTLHRARRTLLQAAILFCVLALLVWVAVFLYGSFYYSYMPTVSFSTPVHYHYSSDCDAPNSVLCSFPVANISLLKNGKDQVMIYGQPYRISLELEMPESLVNKQLGMFMIKMSCYTNDGQTVAAVVRSAMLHYRSGLLQTLNTLLFSPLLLTGMTEQKQLVEVELFSDYKANSYQPTVGAVIEIQSQRVQVYSVQLRIHAFFTGIRYLLYNFPVTSAVIGVASNFAFLSVIVLFGYLQFIWGGLWPGQEASVIQKGEGVNESVYTSILNQYVAKCVILIESKSKKR
;
A
#
# COMPACT_ATOMS: atom_id res chain seq x y z
N GLY A 1 31.52 -89.75 53.16
CA GLY A 1 31.71 -89.90 51.71
C GLY A 1 31.08 -88.72 51.05
N SER A 2 31.68 -87.53 50.98
CA SER A 2 33.10 -87.19 50.74
C SER A 2 33.65 -87.94 49.52
N GLU A 3 34.12 -87.13 48.58
CA GLU A 3 34.98 -87.48 47.43
C GLU A 3 34.28 -88.20 46.27
N ILE A 4 33.95 -87.41 45.24
CA ILE A 4 34.39 -87.54 43.84
C ILE A 4 33.42 -86.72 42.98
N SER A 5 33.80 -85.49 42.67
CA SER A 5 33.56 -84.84 41.36
C SER A 5 34.13 -83.41 41.36
N ALA A 6 35.32 -83.25 41.95
CA ALA A 6 36.17 -82.08 41.82
C ALA A 6 36.82 -82.00 40.42
N SER A 7 36.07 -82.23 39.34
CA SER A 7 36.65 -82.33 37.98
C SER A 7 35.84 -81.61 36.89
N ALA A 8 34.76 -80.90 37.24
CA ALA A 8 33.93 -80.18 36.25
C ALA A 8 34.15 -78.66 36.23
N GLU A 9 34.76 -78.09 37.27
CA GLU A 9 34.84 -76.62 37.45
C GLU A 9 36.16 -75.99 36.97
N GLU A 10 37.13 -76.80 36.55
CA GLU A 10 38.46 -76.33 36.12
C GLU A 10 38.67 -76.28 34.60
N ARG A 11 37.59 -76.51 33.82
CA ARG A 11 37.62 -76.51 32.34
C ARG A 11 36.78 -75.41 31.68
N LEU A 12 36.34 -74.42 32.44
CA LEU A 12 35.67 -73.21 31.94
C LEU A 12 36.55 -71.95 32.00
N GLU A 13 37.64 -71.99 32.76
CA GLU A 13 38.64 -70.90 32.90
C GLU A 13 39.67 -70.84 31.74
N ARG A 14 39.62 -71.77 30.78
CA ARG A 14 40.61 -71.86 29.68
C ARG A 14 40.10 -71.49 28.29
N VAL A 15 38.87 -71.00 28.18
CA VAL A 15 38.30 -70.50 26.90
C VAL A 15 38.06 -68.98 26.90
N SER A 16 38.12 -68.32 28.07
CA SER A 16 38.08 -66.85 28.14
C SER A 16 39.44 -66.16 27.94
N SER A 17 40.51 -66.93 27.82
CA SER A 17 41.91 -66.48 27.71
C SER A 17 42.40 -66.49 26.25
N GLY A 18 41.51 -66.15 25.31
CA GLY A 18 41.77 -66.25 23.87
C GLY A 18 41.04 -65.20 23.02
N LEU A 19 40.82 -63.98 23.51
CA LEU A 19 40.50 -62.83 22.65
C LEU A 19 40.81 -61.48 23.32
N VAL A 20 41.95 -61.39 24.00
CA VAL A 20 42.49 -60.11 24.49
C VAL A 20 43.84 -59.87 23.81
N THR A 21 43.83 -59.78 22.48
CA THR A 21 44.99 -59.29 21.70
C THR A 21 44.52 -58.90 20.31
N MET A 22 43.83 -57.76 20.21
CA MET A 22 43.85 -56.82 19.07
C MET A 22 42.75 -55.76 19.31
N GLY A 23 42.99 -54.88 20.27
CA GLY A 23 42.11 -53.73 20.56
C GLY A 23 42.95 -52.47 20.75
N GLY A 24 44.00 -52.32 19.96
CA GLY A 24 44.83 -51.12 19.95
C GLY A 24 44.03 -49.93 19.43
N VAL A 25 43.86 -48.91 20.28
CA VAL A 25 43.55 -47.51 19.92
C VAL A 25 42.12 -47.21 19.43
N THR A 26 41.34 -48.17 18.92
CA THR A 26 40.04 -47.88 18.27
C THR A 26 38.85 -47.69 19.24
N GLY A 27 38.84 -48.37 20.39
CA GLY A 27 37.76 -48.26 21.39
C GLY A 27 37.58 -46.86 22.02
N PRO A 28 38.62 -46.24 22.60
CA PRO A 28 38.51 -44.92 23.20
C PRO A 28 38.26 -43.82 22.15
N VAL A 29 38.79 -43.96 20.94
CA VAL A 29 38.57 -43.01 19.84
C VAL A 29 37.12 -43.06 19.35
N PHE A 30 36.51 -44.25 19.24
CA PHE A 30 35.12 -44.40 18.83
C PHE A 30 34.13 -43.82 19.86
N LEU A 31 34.40 -44.03 21.15
CA LEU A 31 33.62 -43.45 22.25
C LEU A 31 33.77 -41.92 22.33
N TRP A 32 34.98 -41.41 22.12
CA TRP A 32 35.24 -39.97 22.02
C TRP A 32 34.51 -39.35 20.82
N LEU A 33 34.47 -40.05 19.69
CA LEU A 33 33.76 -39.62 18.48
C LEU A 33 32.24 -39.56 18.71
N GLN A 34 31.64 -40.54 19.41
CA GLN A 34 30.21 -40.52 19.75
C GLN A 34 29.85 -39.37 20.71
N VAL A 35 30.69 -39.09 21.71
CA VAL A 35 30.48 -37.98 22.66
C VAL A 35 30.64 -36.62 21.97
N VAL A 36 31.65 -36.46 21.11
CA VAL A 36 31.85 -35.24 20.32
C VAL A 36 30.70 -35.04 19.33
N LEU A 37 30.22 -36.10 18.68
CA LEU A 37 29.06 -36.04 17.78
C LEU A 37 27.78 -35.65 18.54
N GLY A 38 27.57 -36.19 19.75
CA GLY A 38 26.44 -35.83 20.60
C GLY A 38 26.47 -34.39 21.10
N VAL A 39 27.62 -33.90 21.58
CA VAL A 39 27.79 -32.51 22.06
C VAL A 39 27.71 -31.51 20.90
N THR A 40 28.27 -31.85 19.73
CA THR A 40 28.16 -31.02 18.52
C THR A 40 26.73 -30.98 17.99
N LEU A 41 26.01 -32.11 17.97
CA LEU A 41 24.60 -32.17 17.60
C LEU A 41 23.71 -31.37 18.57
N HIS A 42 23.96 -31.46 19.88
CA HIS A 42 23.19 -30.71 20.88
C HIS A 42 23.48 -29.20 20.80
N ARG A 43 24.73 -28.79 20.54
CA ARG A 43 25.08 -27.39 20.27
C ARG A 43 24.48 -26.91 18.96
N ALA A 44 24.53 -27.73 17.89
CA ALA A 44 23.94 -27.42 16.60
C ALA A 44 22.41 -27.26 16.66
N ARG A 45 21.70 -28.13 17.40
CA ARG A 45 20.25 -27.99 17.63
C ARG A 45 19.92 -26.68 18.36
N ARG A 46 20.70 -26.31 19.37
CA ARG A 46 20.50 -25.06 20.11
C ARG A 46 20.77 -23.82 19.25
N THR A 47 21.84 -23.82 18.45
CA THR A 47 22.15 -22.70 17.54
C THR A 47 21.14 -22.60 16.39
N LEU A 48 20.68 -23.73 15.85
CA LEU A 48 19.61 -23.75 14.84
C LEU A 48 18.29 -23.21 15.40
N LEU A 49 17.89 -23.61 16.60
CA LEU A 49 16.68 -23.07 17.25
C LEU A 49 16.81 -21.57 17.55
N GLN A 50 17.96 -21.13 18.05
CA GLN A 50 18.22 -19.71 18.28
C GLN A 50 18.20 -18.90 16.98
N ALA A 51 18.82 -19.41 15.91
CA ALA A 51 18.79 -18.79 14.59
C ALA A 51 17.38 -18.77 14.00
N ALA A 52 16.61 -19.84 14.15
CA ALA A 52 15.22 -19.91 13.70
C ALA A 52 14.32 -18.91 14.45
N ILE A 53 14.48 -18.78 15.76
CA ILE A 53 13.77 -17.77 16.56
C ILE A 53 14.17 -16.37 16.12
N LEU A 54 15.46 -16.09 15.94
CA LEU A 54 15.95 -14.78 15.51
C LEU A 54 15.42 -14.43 14.11
N PHE A 55 15.46 -15.38 13.17
CA PHE A 55 14.88 -15.22 11.84
C PHE A 55 13.37 -14.96 11.89
N CYS A 56 12.64 -15.69 12.72
CA CYS A 56 11.20 -15.49 12.92
C CYS A 56 10.91 -14.08 13.46
N VAL A 57 11.67 -13.62 14.46
CA VAL A 57 11.54 -12.26 15.01
C VAL A 57 11.84 -11.21 13.95
N LEU A 58 12.91 -11.36 13.17
CA LEU A 58 13.24 -10.43 12.08
C LEU A 58 12.15 -10.40 10.99
N ALA A 59 11.63 -11.57 10.59
CA ALA A 59 10.56 -11.67 9.61
C ALA A 59 9.27 -10.98 10.11
N LEU A 60 8.90 -11.19 11.38
CA LEU A 60 7.77 -10.51 12.01
C LEU A 60 7.99 -8.99 12.09
N LEU A 61 9.20 -8.54 12.42
CA LEU A 61 9.54 -7.11 12.47
C LEU A 61 9.40 -6.46 11.09
N VAL A 62 9.92 -7.09 10.04
CA VAL A 62 9.77 -6.60 8.66
C VAL A 62 8.29 -6.57 8.26
N TRP A 63 7.53 -7.62 8.58
CA TRP A 63 6.11 -7.69 8.27
C TRP A 63 5.33 -6.54 8.93
N VAL A 64 5.56 -6.30 10.22
CA VAL A 64 4.95 -5.19 10.96
C VAL A 64 5.39 -3.84 10.39
N ALA A 65 6.66 -3.67 10.03
CA ALA A 65 7.19 -2.43 9.45
C ALA A 65 6.54 -2.09 8.10
N VAL A 66 6.35 -3.11 7.23
CA VAL A 66 5.65 -2.98 5.95
C VAL A 66 4.18 -2.63 6.18
N PHE A 67 3.50 -3.32 7.09
CA PHE A 67 2.10 -3.05 7.42
C PHE A 67 1.90 -1.62 7.95
N LEU A 68 2.81 -1.15 8.80
CA LEU A 68 2.75 0.21 9.36
C LEU A 68 2.97 1.27 8.29
N TYR A 69 3.94 1.06 7.38
CA TYR A 69 4.12 1.95 6.22
C TYR A 69 2.90 1.94 5.31
N GLY A 70 2.36 0.77 4.97
CA GLY A 70 1.17 0.65 4.12
C GLY A 70 -0.04 1.36 4.72
N SER A 71 -0.27 1.19 6.03
CA SER A 71 -1.34 1.88 6.76
C SER A 71 -1.17 3.40 6.72
N PHE A 72 0.06 3.88 6.94
CA PHE A 72 0.38 5.31 6.81
C PHE A 72 0.14 5.81 5.37
N TYR A 73 0.63 5.08 4.37
CA TYR A 73 0.50 5.45 2.96
C TYR A 73 -0.97 5.60 2.57
N TYR A 74 -1.81 4.59 2.83
CA TYR A 74 -3.23 4.64 2.48
C TYR A 74 -4.03 5.63 3.31
N SER A 75 -3.68 5.85 4.58
CA SER A 75 -4.35 6.84 5.42
C SER A 75 -3.97 8.28 5.07
N TYR A 76 -2.75 8.51 4.58
CA TYR A 76 -2.22 9.85 4.36
C TYR A 76 -2.36 10.33 2.91
N MET A 77 -2.30 9.39 1.95
CA MET A 77 -2.30 9.67 0.52
C MET A 77 -3.73 9.56 -0.04
N PRO A 78 -4.34 10.69 -0.45
CA PRO A 78 -5.68 10.70 -0.97
C PRO A 78 -5.72 10.30 -2.45
N THR A 79 -6.92 10.14 -3.01
CA THR A 79 -7.10 9.89 -4.46
C THR A 79 -6.42 10.98 -5.29
N VAL A 80 -5.44 10.58 -6.11
CA VAL A 80 -4.54 11.48 -6.86
C VAL A 80 -5.18 12.19 -8.03
N SER A 81 -6.09 11.49 -8.69
CA SER A 81 -6.76 11.96 -9.89
C SER A 81 -8.19 11.44 -9.89
N PHE A 82 -9.12 12.31 -10.23
CA PHE A 82 -10.51 11.96 -10.45
C PHE A 82 -10.89 12.39 -11.86
N SER A 83 -11.48 11.47 -12.62
CA SER A 83 -11.95 11.70 -13.98
C SER A 83 -13.41 11.33 -14.10
N THR A 84 -14.24 12.25 -14.58
CA THR A 84 -15.65 12.00 -14.87
C THR A 84 -16.01 12.38 -16.29
N PRO A 85 -16.84 11.56 -16.97
CA PRO A 85 -17.38 11.95 -18.26
C PRO A 85 -18.36 13.11 -18.08
N VAL A 86 -18.33 14.06 -19.02
CA VAL A 86 -19.18 15.24 -19.04
C VAL A 86 -20.17 15.07 -20.19
N HIS A 87 -21.45 14.92 -19.85
CA HIS A 87 -22.52 14.79 -20.83
C HIS A 87 -23.20 16.14 -21.05
N TYR A 88 -23.03 16.69 -22.25
CA TYR A 88 -23.66 17.94 -22.64
C TYR A 88 -25.11 17.71 -23.07
N HIS A 89 -25.98 18.61 -22.62
CA HIS A 89 -27.34 18.76 -23.10
C HIS A 89 -27.50 20.16 -23.68
N TYR A 90 -28.42 20.30 -24.63
CA TYR A 90 -28.76 21.55 -25.28
C TYR A 90 -30.26 21.55 -25.55
N SER A 91 -30.86 22.74 -25.59
CA SER A 91 -32.24 22.90 -26.00
C SER A 91 -32.33 22.94 -27.53
N SER A 92 -33.25 22.15 -28.08
CA SER A 92 -33.63 22.14 -29.50
C SER A 92 -34.89 22.95 -29.79
N ASP A 93 -35.49 23.58 -28.77
CA ASP A 93 -36.74 24.33 -28.90
C ASP A 93 -36.43 25.77 -29.28
N CYS A 94 -36.59 26.09 -30.56
CA CYS A 94 -36.24 27.39 -31.10
C CYS A 94 -37.20 27.83 -32.19
N ASP A 95 -37.55 29.11 -32.15
CA ASP A 95 -38.43 29.74 -33.13
C ASP A 95 -37.70 30.08 -34.46
N ALA A 96 -36.37 29.94 -34.50
CA ALA A 96 -35.55 30.34 -35.64
C ALA A 96 -35.28 29.17 -36.61
N PRO A 97 -35.61 29.31 -37.92
CA PRO A 97 -35.57 28.20 -38.87
C PRO A 97 -34.16 27.75 -39.32
N ASN A 98 -33.08 28.42 -38.88
CA ASN A 98 -31.71 28.20 -39.38
C ASN A 98 -30.62 28.00 -38.31
N SER A 99 -30.98 27.86 -37.02
CA SER A 99 -30.02 27.58 -35.95
C SER A 99 -29.84 26.08 -35.72
N VAL A 100 -28.59 25.58 -35.82
CA VAL A 100 -28.26 24.15 -35.61
C VAL A 100 -28.40 23.76 -34.13
N LEU A 101 -27.98 24.63 -33.21
CA LEU A 101 -28.25 24.56 -31.77
C LEU A 101 -28.78 25.93 -31.32
N CYS A 102 -29.66 25.93 -30.34
CA CYS A 102 -30.40 27.14 -29.92
C CYS A 102 -30.00 27.65 -28.56
N SER A 103 -29.53 26.75 -27.70
CA SER A 103 -28.78 27.11 -26.51
C SER A 103 -27.32 26.73 -26.67
N PHE A 104 -26.45 27.32 -25.85
CA PHE A 104 -25.12 26.78 -25.65
C PHE A 104 -25.22 25.38 -25.02
N PRO A 105 -24.37 24.42 -25.42
CA PRO A 105 -24.31 23.13 -24.77
C PRO A 105 -23.81 23.30 -23.34
N VAL A 106 -24.62 22.82 -22.39
CA VAL A 106 -24.37 22.88 -20.95
C VAL A 106 -24.29 21.47 -20.39
N ALA A 107 -23.47 21.26 -19.38
CA ALA A 107 -23.36 20.00 -18.68
C ALA A 107 -23.33 20.25 -17.18
N ASN A 108 -24.16 19.52 -16.44
CA ASN A 108 -24.15 19.54 -14.99
C ASN A 108 -23.50 18.27 -14.47
N ILE A 109 -22.46 18.41 -13.66
CA ILE A 109 -21.72 17.28 -13.10
C ILE A 109 -21.68 17.36 -11.57
N SER A 110 -21.82 16.20 -10.93
CA SER A 110 -21.59 16.07 -9.50
C SER A 110 -20.11 15.79 -9.22
N LEU A 111 -19.56 16.51 -8.25
CA LEU A 111 -18.20 16.32 -7.72
C LEU A 111 -18.23 15.48 -6.43
N LEU A 112 -19.31 14.70 -6.23
CA LEU A 112 -19.42 13.71 -5.16
C LEU A 112 -19.30 12.30 -5.73
N LYS A 113 -18.35 11.54 -5.22
CA LYS A 113 -18.22 10.11 -5.46
C LYS A 113 -19.41 9.39 -4.82
N ASN A 114 -20.14 8.63 -5.64
CA ASN A 114 -21.37 7.92 -5.25
C ASN A 114 -22.44 8.82 -4.58
N GLY A 115 -22.41 10.13 -4.86
CA GLY A 115 -23.37 11.11 -4.32
C GLY A 115 -23.18 11.50 -2.85
N LYS A 116 -22.15 11.01 -2.15
CA LYS A 116 -21.93 11.30 -0.72
C LYS A 116 -20.51 11.72 -0.38
N ASP A 117 -19.51 11.10 -0.99
CA ASP A 117 -18.11 11.35 -0.63
C ASP A 117 -17.55 12.46 -1.52
N GLN A 118 -16.97 13.49 -0.92
CA GLN A 118 -16.36 14.56 -1.70
C GLN A 118 -15.11 14.06 -2.41
N VAL A 119 -14.97 14.43 -3.68
CA VAL A 119 -13.80 14.08 -4.50
C VAL A 119 -12.56 14.86 -4.09
N MET A 120 -12.74 16.12 -3.66
CA MET A 120 -11.66 17.04 -3.33
C MET A 120 -11.52 17.19 -1.83
N ILE A 121 -10.28 17.17 -1.33
CA ILE A 121 -9.97 17.40 0.08
C ILE A 121 -9.85 18.89 0.34
N TYR A 122 -10.39 19.34 1.46
CA TYR A 122 -10.32 20.73 1.88
C TYR A 122 -8.89 21.22 2.05
N GLY A 123 -8.61 22.42 1.52
CA GLY A 123 -7.30 23.07 1.61
C GLY A 123 -6.19 22.49 0.72
N GLN A 124 -6.43 21.35 0.05
CA GLN A 124 -5.50 20.80 -0.95
C GLN A 124 -5.66 21.57 -2.28
N PRO A 125 -4.57 21.98 -2.93
CA PRO A 125 -4.59 22.59 -4.25
C PRO A 125 -4.85 21.54 -5.35
N TYR A 126 -5.81 21.82 -6.23
CA TYR A 126 -6.17 20.96 -7.37
C TYR A 126 -6.07 21.72 -8.69
N ARG A 127 -5.56 21.03 -9.71
CA ARG A 127 -5.64 21.42 -11.12
C ARG A 127 -6.86 20.78 -11.74
N ILE A 128 -7.74 21.59 -12.32
CA ILE A 128 -8.93 21.12 -13.01
C ILE A 128 -8.74 21.38 -14.50
N SER A 129 -8.65 20.31 -15.29
CA SER A 129 -8.58 20.36 -16.74
C SER A 129 -9.78 19.66 -17.38
N LEU A 130 -10.17 20.17 -18.54
CA LEU A 130 -11.23 19.60 -19.37
C LEU A 130 -10.58 19.03 -20.63
N GLU A 131 -10.76 17.74 -20.87
CA GLU A 131 -10.31 17.08 -22.09
C GLU A 131 -11.49 16.95 -23.05
N LEU A 132 -11.39 17.61 -24.21
CA LEU A 132 -12.38 17.56 -25.27
C LEU A 132 -11.87 16.68 -26.43
N GLU A 133 -12.61 15.64 -26.76
CA GLU A 133 -12.39 14.81 -27.94
C GLU A 133 -13.20 15.36 -29.10
N MET A 134 -12.53 15.98 -30.07
CA MET A 134 -13.17 16.68 -31.20
C MET A 134 -12.77 16.07 -32.55
N PRO A 135 -13.70 15.96 -33.51
CA PRO A 135 -13.37 15.64 -34.89
C PRO A 135 -12.67 16.79 -35.62
N GLU A 136 -11.82 16.44 -36.58
CA GLU A 136 -11.23 17.41 -37.54
C GLU A 136 -12.22 17.82 -38.66
N SER A 137 -13.48 18.14 -38.31
CA SER A 137 -14.51 18.56 -39.25
C SER A 137 -14.26 19.99 -39.80
N LEU A 138 -14.83 20.31 -40.97
CA LEU A 138 -14.74 21.67 -41.53
C LEU A 138 -15.34 22.72 -40.60
N VAL A 139 -16.43 22.37 -39.91
CA VAL A 139 -17.11 23.25 -38.95
C VAL A 139 -16.17 23.57 -37.77
N ASN A 140 -15.53 22.56 -37.18
CA ASN A 140 -14.59 22.77 -36.07
C ASN A 140 -13.31 23.51 -36.49
N LYS A 141 -12.82 23.27 -37.70
CA LYS A 141 -11.65 24.00 -38.23
C LYS A 141 -11.94 25.48 -38.45
N GLN A 142 -13.14 25.82 -38.92
CA GLN A 142 -13.56 27.20 -39.17
C GLN A 142 -14.07 27.91 -37.92
N LEU A 143 -14.35 27.17 -36.84
CA LEU A 143 -14.87 27.73 -35.60
C LEU A 143 -13.90 28.73 -34.94
N GLY A 144 -12.59 28.50 -35.07
CA GLY A 144 -11.58 29.33 -34.43
C GLY A 144 -11.55 29.16 -32.92
N MET A 145 -11.27 30.25 -32.19
CA MET A 145 -11.29 30.25 -30.72
C MET A 145 -12.72 30.22 -30.20
N PHE A 146 -12.98 29.35 -29.23
CA PHE A 146 -14.23 29.32 -28.48
C PHE A 146 -13.94 29.36 -26.99
N MET A 147 -14.92 29.80 -26.20
CA MET A 147 -14.77 29.90 -24.74
C MET A 147 -15.46 28.74 -24.04
N ILE A 148 -14.87 28.30 -22.94
CA ILE A 148 -15.42 27.30 -22.03
C ILE A 148 -15.55 27.95 -20.66
N LYS A 149 -16.76 27.94 -20.11
CA LYS A 149 -17.08 28.46 -18.78
C LYS A 149 -17.35 27.29 -17.84
N MET A 150 -16.70 27.29 -16.68
CA MET A 150 -16.98 26.35 -15.59
C MET A 150 -17.39 27.13 -14.35
N SER A 151 -18.51 26.75 -13.75
CA SER A 151 -19.07 27.37 -12.54
C SER A 151 -19.29 26.28 -11.48
N CYS A 152 -18.52 26.33 -10.41
CA CYS A 152 -18.64 25.44 -9.25
C CYS A 152 -19.73 25.95 -8.31
N TYR A 153 -20.58 25.07 -7.79
CA TYR A 153 -21.71 25.43 -6.94
C TYR A 153 -21.78 24.58 -5.65
N THR A 154 -22.38 25.15 -4.61
CA THR A 154 -22.64 24.49 -3.31
C THR A 154 -23.96 23.72 -3.31
N ASN A 155 -24.27 23.00 -2.23
CA ASN A 155 -25.58 22.37 -2.04
C ASN A 155 -26.75 23.37 -2.13
N ASP A 156 -26.51 24.64 -1.77
CA ASP A 156 -27.51 25.71 -1.80
C ASP A 156 -27.70 26.33 -3.19
N GLY A 157 -27.01 25.80 -4.21
CA GLY A 157 -27.02 26.33 -5.58
C GLY A 157 -26.23 27.64 -5.76
N GLN A 158 -25.55 28.11 -4.72
CA GLN A 158 -24.71 29.31 -4.82
C GLN A 158 -23.40 28.99 -5.54
N THR A 159 -23.02 29.83 -6.48
CA THR A 159 -21.75 29.71 -7.21
C THR A 159 -20.58 30.12 -6.33
N VAL A 160 -19.65 29.20 -6.07
CA VAL A 160 -18.46 29.44 -5.23
C VAL A 160 -17.33 30.03 -6.06
N ALA A 161 -17.14 29.49 -7.26
CA ALA A 161 -16.07 29.89 -8.16
C ALA A 161 -16.54 29.73 -9.59
N ALA A 162 -16.13 30.67 -10.46
CA ALA A 162 -16.37 30.59 -11.88
C ALA A 162 -15.09 30.95 -12.63
N VAL A 163 -14.84 30.25 -13.73
CA VAL A 163 -13.71 30.52 -14.62
C VAL A 163 -14.16 30.41 -16.07
N VAL A 164 -13.54 31.22 -16.93
CA VAL A 164 -13.75 31.17 -18.37
C VAL A 164 -12.40 31.09 -19.05
N ARG A 165 -12.22 30.13 -19.96
CA ARG A 165 -10.98 29.90 -20.71
C ARG A 165 -11.26 29.80 -22.19
N SER A 166 -10.35 30.34 -23.01
CA SER A 166 -10.37 30.12 -24.45
C SER A 166 -9.75 28.77 -24.78
N ALA A 167 -10.28 28.13 -25.81
CA ALA A 167 -9.78 26.89 -26.38
C ALA A 167 -9.87 26.99 -27.90
N MET A 168 -9.01 26.25 -28.59
CA MET A 168 -8.98 26.19 -30.05
C MET A 168 -8.54 24.80 -30.49
N LEU A 169 -9.14 24.30 -31.57
CA LEU A 169 -8.63 23.12 -32.27
C LEU A 169 -7.21 23.43 -32.78
N HIS A 170 -6.25 22.52 -32.59
CA HIS A 170 -4.89 22.84 -33.06
C HIS A 170 -4.87 22.88 -34.58
N TYR A 171 -4.38 23.99 -35.12
CA TYR A 171 -4.34 24.20 -36.55
C TYR A 171 -3.34 23.25 -37.24
N ARG A 172 -3.76 22.67 -38.36
CA ARG A 172 -2.92 21.91 -39.30
C ARG A 172 -3.14 22.47 -40.70
N SER A 173 -2.06 22.59 -41.48
CA SER A 173 -2.17 23.03 -42.87
C SER A 173 -2.86 21.97 -43.73
N GLY A 174 -3.53 22.40 -44.80
CA GLY A 174 -4.21 21.47 -45.73
C GLY A 174 -3.26 20.44 -46.34
N LEU A 175 -2.03 20.86 -46.68
CA LEU A 175 -1.00 19.97 -47.20
C LEU A 175 -0.53 18.94 -46.16
N LEU A 176 -0.37 19.36 -44.89
CA LEU A 176 -0.03 18.43 -43.82
C LEU A 176 -1.15 17.42 -43.61
N GLN A 177 -2.41 17.84 -43.71
CA GLN A 177 -3.55 16.95 -43.54
C GLN A 177 -3.66 15.92 -44.68
N THR A 178 -3.43 16.31 -45.93
CA THR A 178 -3.44 15.36 -47.06
C THR A 178 -2.30 14.36 -46.93
N LEU A 179 -1.10 14.81 -46.57
CA LEU A 179 0.05 13.95 -46.35
C LEU A 179 -0.18 12.99 -45.18
N ASN A 180 -0.74 13.48 -44.06
CA ASN A 180 -1.07 12.66 -42.89
C ASN A 180 -2.14 11.60 -43.25
N THR A 181 -3.17 11.98 -43.99
CA THR A 181 -4.22 11.06 -44.44
C THR A 181 -3.69 10.01 -45.42
N LEU A 182 -2.78 10.40 -46.32
CA LEU A 182 -2.16 9.48 -47.28
C LEU A 182 -1.24 8.47 -46.57
N LEU A 183 -0.37 8.95 -45.68
CA LEU A 183 0.57 8.11 -44.93
C LEU A 183 -0.15 7.13 -43.99
N PHE A 184 -1.19 7.59 -43.30
CA PHE A 184 -1.97 6.74 -42.38
C PHE A 184 -3.20 6.10 -43.02
N SER A 185 -3.34 6.14 -44.35
CA SER A 185 -4.50 5.60 -45.06
C SER A 185 -4.80 4.12 -44.74
N PRO A 186 -3.82 3.20 -44.61
CA PRO A 186 -4.14 1.82 -44.29
C PRO A 186 -4.72 1.66 -42.88
N LEU A 187 -4.23 2.45 -41.91
CA LEU A 187 -4.70 2.42 -40.52
C LEU A 187 -6.10 3.05 -40.40
N LEU A 188 -6.38 4.09 -41.19
CA LEU A 188 -7.69 4.73 -41.24
C LEU A 188 -8.75 3.81 -41.88
N LEU A 189 -8.40 3.14 -42.99
CA LEU A 189 -9.32 2.22 -43.69
C LEU A 189 -9.62 0.95 -42.90
N THR A 190 -8.65 0.47 -42.13
CA THR A 190 -8.84 -0.68 -41.22
C THR A 190 -9.56 -0.30 -39.93
N GLY A 191 -9.82 0.99 -39.69
CA GLY A 191 -10.47 1.49 -38.48
C GLY A 191 -9.59 1.43 -37.22
N MET A 192 -8.29 1.17 -37.36
CA MET A 192 -7.36 1.17 -36.22
C MET A 192 -7.10 2.59 -35.69
N THR A 193 -7.24 3.60 -36.56
CA THR A 193 -7.12 5.01 -36.18
C THR A 193 -8.31 5.79 -36.71
N GLU A 194 -8.69 6.85 -35.99
CA GLU A 194 -9.77 7.77 -36.35
C GLU A 194 -9.23 9.20 -36.47
N GLN A 195 -9.86 10.03 -37.30
CA GLN A 195 -9.50 11.46 -37.47
C GLN A 195 -10.10 12.31 -36.34
N LYS A 196 -9.50 12.20 -35.17
CA LYS A 196 -9.89 12.93 -33.97
C LYS A 196 -8.72 13.59 -33.28
N GLN A 197 -9.04 14.59 -32.48
CA GLN A 197 -8.06 15.36 -31.73
C GLN A 197 -8.53 15.55 -30.29
N LEU A 198 -7.60 15.34 -29.35
CA LEU A 198 -7.80 15.64 -27.94
C LEU A 198 -7.29 17.04 -27.65
N VAL A 199 -8.15 17.89 -27.10
CA VAL A 199 -7.81 19.26 -26.68
C VAL A 199 -8.00 19.35 -25.17
N GLU A 200 -6.89 19.47 -24.44
CA GLU A 200 -6.90 19.70 -23.01
C GLU A 200 -6.93 21.21 -22.71
N VAL A 201 -7.87 21.63 -21.88
CA VAL A 201 -8.04 23.02 -21.45
C VAL A 201 -7.95 23.09 -19.94
N GLU A 202 -6.94 23.78 -19.42
CA GLU A 202 -6.80 24.00 -17.99
C GLU A 202 -7.75 25.11 -17.52
N LEU A 203 -8.76 24.74 -16.73
CA LEU A 203 -9.76 25.66 -16.20
C LEU A 203 -9.23 26.35 -14.95
N PHE A 204 -8.86 25.56 -13.93
CA PHE A 204 -8.25 26.04 -12.69
C PHE A 204 -6.86 25.43 -12.49
N SER A 205 -5.89 26.26 -12.12
CA SER A 205 -4.52 25.83 -11.81
C SER A 205 -4.30 25.49 -10.34
N ASP A 206 -4.89 26.28 -9.43
CA ASP A 206 -4.78 26.11 -7.98
C ASP A 206 -6.17 26.28 -7.31
N TYR A 207 -7.08 25.35 -7.60
CA TYR A 207 -8.39 25.33 -6.97
C TYR A 207 -8.33 24.69 -5.59
N LYS A 208 -8.82 25.38 -4.55
CA LYS A 208 -8.86 24.88 -3.18
C LYS A 208 -10.31 24.75 -2.71
N ALA A 209 -10.71 23.53 -2.39
CA ALA A 209 -12.01 23.28 -1.79
C ALA A 209 -12.05 23.89 -0.38
N ASN A 210 -13.13 24.60 -0.07
CA ASN A 210 -13.33 25.26 1.22
C ASN A 210 -14.30 24.47 2.10
N SER A 211 -14.03 24.35 3.40
CA SER A 211 -14.87 23.56 4.30
C SER A 211 -16.20 24.25 4.66
N TYR A 212 -16.24 25.58 4.63
CA TYR A 212 -17.45 26.35 4.93
C TYR A 212 -18.43 26.38 3.75
N GLN A 213 -17.92 26.27 2.52
CA GLN A 213 -18.69 26.26 1.28
C GLN A 213 -18.25 25.06 0.45
N PRO A 214 -18.70 23.84 0.80
CA PRO A 214 -18.30 22.63 0.10
C PRO A 214 -18.83 22.67 -1.32
N THR A 215 -17.94 22.35 -2.27
CA THR A 215 -18.29 22.30 -3.69
C THR A 215 -18.86 20.94 -4.03
N VAL A 216 -20.08 20.94 -4.56
CA VAL A 216 -20.92 19.75 -4.71
C VAL A 216 -21.00 19.37 -6.18
N GLY A 217 -21.04 20.35 -7.06
CA GLY A 217 -21.01 20.12 -8.49
C GLY A 217 -20.41 21.28 -9.24
N ALA A 218 -20.34 21.11 -10.55
CA ALA A 218 -19.97 22.16 -11.47
C ALA A 218 -20.86 22.13 -12.71
N VAL A 219 -21.16 23.31 -13.22
CA VAL A 219 -21.82 23.50 -14.51
C VAL A 219 -20.77 23.95 -15.50
N ILE A 220 -20.63 23.21 -16.60
CA ILE A 220 -19.69 23.49 -17.67
C ILE A 220 -20.49 23.86 -18.91
N GLU A 221 -20.17 25.00 -19.51
CA GLU A 221 -20.84 25.56 -20.68
C GLU A 221 -19.80 25.86 -21.76
N ILE A 222 -20.04 25.40 -22.99
CA ILE A 222 -19.20 25.78 -24.13
C ILE A 222 -19.92 26.91 -24.87
N GLN A 223 -19.29 28.08 -24.96
CA GLN A 223 -19.86 29.28 -25.58
C GLN A 223 -19.70 29.24 -27.11
N SER A 224 -20.26 28.20 -27.73
CA SER A 224 -20.37 28.05 -29.17
C SER A 224 -21.53 27.12 -29.52
N GLN A 225 -22.37 27.54 -30.46
CA GLN A 225 -23.49 26.74 -30.98
C GLN A 225 -23.09 25.82 -32.14
N ARG A 226 -21.88 26.00 -32.70
CA ARG A 226 -21.41 25.25 -33.88
C ARG A 226 -20.33 24.23 -33.55
N VAL A 227 -19.92 24.15 -32.28
CA VAL A 227 -18.88 23.21 -31.83
C VAL A 227 -19.38 21.77 -31.95
N GLN A 228 -18.54 20.90 -32.49
CA GLN A 228 -18.81 19.47 -32.60
C GLN A 228 -17.81 18.73 -31.71
N VAL A 229 -18.30 17.94 -30.77
CA VAL A 229 -17.48 17.21 -29.79
C VAL A 229 -18.02 15.79 -29.66
N TYR A 230 -17.14 14.79 -29.60
CA TYR A 230 -17.51 13.39 -29.40
C TYR A 230 -17.70 13.06 -27.92
N SER A 231 -16.68 13.37 -27.13
CA SER A 231 -16.68 13.10 -25.70
C SER A 231 -15.94 14.20 -24.97
N VAL A 232 -16.33 14.44 -23.72
CA VAL A 232 -15.64 15.37 -22.85
C VAL A 232 -15.41 14.71 -21.50
N GLN A 233 -14.22 14.86 -20.96
CA GLN A 233 -13.86 14.34 -19.65
C GLN A 233 -13.34 15.48 -18.79
N LEU A 234 -13.90 15.62 -17.59
CA LEU A 234 -13.31 16.49 -16.58
C LEU A 234 -12.25 15.70 -15.82
N ARG A 235 -11.03 16.23 -15.76
CA ARG A 235 -9.94 15.69 -14.97
C ARG A 235 -9.56 16.64 -13.85
N ILE A 236 -9.52 16.11 -12.64
CA ILE A 236 -9.12 16.81 -11.42
C ILE A 236 -7.85 16.13 -10.92
N HIS A 237 -6.74 16.85 -10.99
CA HIS A 237 -5.43 16.38 -10.56
C HIS A 237 -5.02 17.12 -9.28
N ALA A 238 -4.64 16.36 -8.24
CA ALA A 238 -4.13 16.96 -7.02
C ALA A 238 -2.67 17.41 -7.21
N PHE A 239 -2.35 18.66 -6.84
CA PHE A 239 -0.96 19.04 -6.67
C PHE A 239 -0.49 18.62 -5.28
N PHE A 240 0.45 17.68 -5.23
CA PHE A 240 1.09 17.27 -3.99
C PHE A 240 2.31 18.14 -3.70
N THR A 241 2.40 18.65 -2.48
CA THR A 241 3.59 19.35 -1.95
C THR A 241 4.11 18.62 -0.71
N GLY A 242 5.38 18.87 -0.37
CA GLY A 242 6.02 18.29 0.82
C GLY A 242 6.17 16.76 0.77
N ILE A 243 5.82 16.07 1.86
CA ILE A 243 5.96 14.61 1.97
C ILE A 243 5.10 13.89 0.92
N ARG A 244 3.90 14.41 0.62
CA ARG A 244 3.00 13.83 -0.40
C ARG A 244 3.65 13.84 -1.79
N TYR A 245 4.41 14.89 -2.12
CA TYR A 245 5.13 14.98 -3.39
C TYR A 245 6.16 13.86 -3.53
N LEU A 246 6.96 13.64 -2.48
CA LEU A 246 7.97 12.58 -2.47
C LEU A 246 7.33 11.20 -2.62
N LEU A 247 6.23 10.94 -1.90
CA LEU A 247 5.48 9.68 -1.98
C LEU A 247 4.89 9.44 -3.38
N TYR A 248 4.35 10.48 -4.02
CA TYR A 248 3.73 10.37 -5.34
C TYR A 248 4.76 10.20 -6.45
N ASN A 249 5.83 11.02 -6.46
CA ASN A 249 6.81 11.01 -7.53
C ASN A 249 7.83 9.87 -7.41
N PHE A 250 8.13 9.42 -6.18
CA PHE A 250 9.08 8.35 -5.92
C PHE A 250 8.50 7.28 -4.96
N PRO A 251 7.55 6.46 -5.43
CA PRO A 251 6.88 5.47 -4.59
C PRO A 251 7.85 4.40 -4.05
N VAL A 252 8.82 3.97 -4.86
CA VAL A 252 9.77 2.91 -4.46
C VAL A 252 10.76 3.41 -3.42
N THR A 253 11.37 4.57 -3.63
CA THR A 253 12.39 5.08 -2.69
C THR A 253 11.76 5.48 -1.36
N SER A 254 10.56 6.09 -1.39
CA SER A 254 9.82 6.42 -0.17
C SER A 254 9.38 5.18 0.60
N ALA A 255 9.00 4.09 -0.08
CA ALA A 255 8.69 2.81 0.55
C ALA A 255 9.92 2.19 1.22
N VAL A 256 11.07 2.17 0.55
CA VAL A 256 12.31 1.63 1.13
C VAL A 256 12.73 2.42 2.37
N ILE A 257 12.74 3.77 2.29
CA ILE A 257 13.11 4.63 3.42
C ILE A 257 12.11 4.48 4.57
N GLY A 258 10.80 4.45 4.27
CA GLY A 258 9.75 4.30 5.28
C GLY A 258 9.75 2.94 5.99
N VAL A 259 9.97 1.85 5.25
CA VAL A 259 10.08 0.51 5.84
C VAL A 259 11.37 0.39 6.65
N ALA A 260 12.50 0.91 6.16
CA ALA A 260 13.77 0.88 6.87
C ALA A 260 13.73 1.68 8.19
N SER A 261 13.09 2.85 8.20
CA SER A 261 12.95 3.66 9.42
C SER A 261 12.03 2.97 10.45
N ASN A 262 10.90 2.42 10.00
CA ASN A 262 10.00 1.64 10.87
C ASN A 262 10.70 0.40 11.44
N PHE A 263 11.44 -0.33 10.61
CA PHE A 263 12.21 -1.50 11.03
C PHE A 263 13.28 -1.13 12.07
N ALA A 264 14.04 -0.05 11.84
CA ALA A 264 15.03 0.44 12.79
C ALA A 264 14.40 0.84 14.13
N PHE A 265 13.28 1.57 14.10
CA PHE A 265 12.56 1.98 15.29
C PHE A 265 12.05 0.80 16.12
N LEU A 266 11.41 -0.19 15.46
CA LEU A 266 10.94 -1.40 16.13
C LEU A 266 12.10 -2.25 16.65
N SER A 267 13.19 -2.34 15.90
CA SER A 267 14.40 -3.08 16.32
C SER A 267 15.02 -2.48 17.58
N VAL A 268 15.07 -1.14 17.69
CA VAL A 268 15.54 -0.44 18.89
C VAL A 268 14.66 -0.76 20.10
N ILE A 269 13.33 -0.75 19.94
CA ILE A 269 12.39 -1.10 21.03
C ILE A 269 12.61 -2.55 21.50
N VAL A 270 12.72 -3.49 20.57
CA VAL A 270 12.96 -4.90 20.90
C VAL A 270 14.32 -5.08 21.58
N LEU A 271 15.35 -4.37 21.12
CA LEU A 271 16.68 -4.40 21.74
C LEU A 271 16.66 -3.88 23.17
N PHE A 272 16.03 -2.74 23.43
CA PHE A 272 15.88 -2.21 24.80
C PHE A 272 15.03 -3.12 25.68
N GLY A 273 13.96 -3.71 25.16
CA GLY A 273 13.16 -4.71 25.88
C GLY A 273 13.98 -5.95 26.25
N TYR A 274 14.84 -6.41 25.34
CA TYR A 274 15.76 -7.52 25.59
C TYR A 274 16.82 -7.17 26.65
N LEU A 275 17.42 -5.97 26.57
CA LEU A 275 18.38 -5.48 27.56
C LEU A 275 17.73 -5.35 28.94
N GLN A 276 16.52 -4.81 29.03
CA GLN A 276 15.76 -4.72 30.28
C GLN A 276 15.42 -6.10 30.84
N PHE A 277 15.11 -7.09 30.00
CA PHE A 277 14.88 -8.46 30.45
C PHE A 277 16.16 -9.08 31.07
N ILE A 278 17.33 -8.82 30.48
CA ILE A 278 18.61 -9.31 31.02
C ILE A 278 18.99 -8.57 32.31
N TRP A 279 18.89 -7.24 32.34
CA TRP A 279 19.32 -6.42 33.48
C TRP A 279 18.26 -6.37 34.61
N GLY A 280 16.98 -6.50 34.29
CA GLY A 280 15.87 -6.58 35.24
C GLY A 280 15.81 -7.92 35.99
N GLY A 281 16.55 -8.94 35.54
CA GLY A 281 16.83 -10.15 36.32
C GLY A 281 17.89 -9.95 37.42
N LEU A 282 18.50 -8.76 37.53
CA LEU A 282 19.58 -8.45 38.49
C LEU A 282 19.10 -7.67 39.73
N TRP A 283 17.81 -7.36 39.86
CA TRP A 283 17.27 -6.91 41.15
C TRP A 283 16.79 -8.14 41.91
N PRO A 284 17.50 -8.60 42.96
CA PRO A 284 16.96 -9.60 43.84
C PRO A 284 15.73 -8.98 44.51
N GLY A 285 14.55 -9.50 44.20
CA GLY A 285 13.38 -9.28 45.04
C GLY A 285 13.76 -9.68 46.45
N GLN A 286 13.62 -8.76 47.40
CA GLN A 286 13.81 -9.03 48.83
C GLN A 286 13.12 -10.35 49.19
N GLU A 287 13.90 -11.22 49.81
CA GLU A 287 13.47 -12.50 50.37
C GLU A 287 12.23 -12.31 51.24
N ALA A 288 11.14 -12.98 50.86
CA ALA A 288 10.12 -13.40 51.81
C ALA A 288 10.15 -14.93 51.85
N SER A 289 10.78 -15.43 52.91
CA SER A 289 10.92 -16.83 53.25
C SER A 289 9.56 -17.49 53.52
N VAL A 290 9.19 -18.51 52.75
CA VAL A 290 8.37 -19.63 53.24
C VAL A 290 8.84 -20.92 52.59
N ILE A 291 9.18 -21.89 53.44
CA ILE A 291 9.72 -23.20 53.12
C ILE A 291 8.58 -24.20 52.85
N GLN A 292 8.83 -25.12 51.91
CA GLN A 292 8.14 -26.38 51.53
C GLN A 292 6.90 -26.24 50.63
N LYS A 293 6.76 -27.00 49.53
CA LYS A 293 6.98 -28.45 49.36
C LYS A 293 7.21 -28.77 47.86
N GLY A 294 7.99 -29.81 47.58
CA GLY A 294 8.42 -30.18 46.23
C GLY A 294 7.35 -30.77 45.31
N GLU A 295 7.86 -31.15 44.13
CA GLU A 295 7.25 -31.88 43.00
C GLU A 295 6.50 -31.05 41.93
N GLY A 296 7.05 -31.07 40.71
CA GLY A 296 6.24 -31.11 39.50
C GLY A 296 6.35 -29.93 38.53
N VAL A 297 7.12 -30.17 37.46
CA VAL A 297 6.79 -29.81 36.06
C VAL A 297 6.92 -28.34 35.62
N ASN A 298 7.96 -28.13 34.81
CA ASN A 298 8.10 -27.06 33.82
C ASN A 298 6.90 -27.04 32.84
N GLU A 299 5.83 -26.31 33.16
CA GLU A 299 4.82 -25.91 32.15
C GLU A 299 3.96 -24.69 32.53
N SER A 300 4.29 -23.98 33.62
CA SER A 300 3.44 -22.89 34.16
C SER A 300 3.95 -21.47 33.88
N VAL A 301 5.16 -21.30 33.33
CA VAL A 301 5.76 -19.97 33.12
C VAL A 301 5.29 -19.33 31.80
N TYR A 302 5.09 -20.12 30.74
CA TYR A 302 4.63 -19.58 29.44
C TYR A 302 3.14 -19.18 29.45
N THR A 303 2.30 -19.94 30.14
CA THR A 303 0.86 -19.65 30.31
C THR A 303 0.61 -18.46 31.24
N SER A 304 1.43 -18.28 32.27
CA SER A 304 1.34 -17.11 33.17
C SER A 304 1.69 -15.80 32.45
N ILE A 305 2.75 -15.81 31.64
CA ILE A 305 3.18 -14.63 30.87
C ILE A 305 2.16 -14.31 29.75
N LEU A 306 1.65 -15.31 29.04
CA LEU A 306 0.64 -15.10 28.00
C LEU A 306 -0.67 -14.54 28.60
N ASN A 307 -1.12 -15.07 29.73
CA ASN A 307 -2.33 -14.58 30.40
C ASN A 307 -2.16 -13.17 30.97
N GLN A 308 -0.96 -12.80 31.44
CA GLN A 308 -0.72 -11.44 31.96
C GLN A 308 -0.66 -10.39 30.84
N TYR A 309 -0.16 -10.73 29.65
CA TYR A 309 -0.17 -9.84 28.49
C TYR A 309 -1.56 -9.74 27.83
N VAL A 310 -2.31 -10.85 27.75
CA VAL A 310 -3.69 -10.86 27.25
C VAL A 310 -4.61 -10.07 28.18
N ALA A 311 -4.50 -10.24 29.51
CA ALA A 311 -5.28 -9.46 30.48
C ALA A 311 -4.99 -7.94 30.39
N LYS A 312 -3.73 -7.55 30.21
CA LYS A 312 -3.37 -6.13 29.99
C LYS A 312 -3.88 -5.57 28.66
N CYS A 313 -3.92 -6.37 27.59
CA CYS A 313 -4.50 -5.94 26.31
C CYS A 313 -6.02 -5.81 26.37
N VAL A 314 -6.73 -6.73 27.04
CA VAL A 314 -8.19 -6.66 27.19
C VAL A 314 -8.60 -5.42 27.99
N ILE A 315 -7.90 -5.10 29.09
CA ILE A 315 -8.16 -3.89 29.89
C ILE A 315 -7.90 -2.60 29.08
N LEU A 316 -6.91 -2.60 28.18
CA LEU A 316 -6.57 -1.43 27.35
C LEU A 316 -7.57 -1.21 26.20
N ILE A 317 -8.20 -2.29 25.71
CA ILE A 317 -9.26 -2.25 24.71
C ILE A 317 -10.59 -1.79 25.34
N GLU A 318 -10.93 -2.30 26.53
CA GLU A 318 -12.15 -1.91 27.25
C GLU A 318 -12.11 -0.44 27.73
N SER A 319 -10.92 0.04 28.13
CA SER A 319 -10.69 1.45 28.49
C SER A 319 -10.92 2.42 27.32
N LYS A 320 -10.63 2.01 26.08
CA LYS A 320 -10.87 2.83 24.87
C LYS A 320 -12.30 2.74 24.35
N SER A 321 -13.04 1.66 24.65
CA SER A 321 -14.44 1.52 24.24
C SER A 321 -15.42 2.32 25.12
N LYS A 322 -15.03 2.71 26.33
CA LYS A 322 -15.88 3.48 27.27
C LYS A 322 -15.66 5.00 27.22
N LYS A 323 -14.78 5.46 26.31
CA LYS A 323 -14.42 6.88 26.11
C LYS A 323 -14.77 7.40 24.71
N ARG A 324 -15.63 6.68 23.99
CA ARG A 324 -16.26 7.11 22.75
C ARG A 324 -17.77 6.95 22.90
#